data_AF-A0A0P6XRY5-F1
#
_entry.id   AF-A0A0P6XRY5-F1
#
_cell.length_a   1.000
_cell.length_b   1.000
_cell.length_c   1.000
_cell.angle_alpha   90.00
_cell.angle_beta   90.00
_cell.angle_gamma   90.00
#
_symmetry.space_group_name_H-M   'P 1'
#
loop_
_entity.id
_entity.type
_entity.pdbx_description
1 polymer ?
#
loop_
_entity_poly.entity_id
_entity_poly.type
_entity_poly.pdbx_seq_one_letter_code
_entity_poly.pdbx_strand_id
1 'polypeptide(L)'
;MNTTSSLITELRLILRDLPAVIWSEAELTHALRQAYHDLLAASGEDWLINGLDGETNPTTLPPILASLLLRGALGYALLGRAAERLDAFDFHAGQQAAALTTARILLDHFQKGLAGLNRYRLRRLQSAENPPYPPAEDPLQPGWPME
;
A
#
# COMPACT_ATOMS: atom_id res chain seq x y z
N MET A 1 1.48 -12.33 10.96
CA MET A 1 1.20 -10.89 11.12
C MET A 1 2.06 -10.15 10.12
N ASN A 2 1.50 -9.21 9.37
CA ASN A 2 2.23 -8.45 8.34
C ASN A 2 3.08 -7.37 9.04
N THR A 3 4.32 -7.70 9.38
CA THR A 3 5.35 -6.75 9.83
C THR A 3 6.12 -6.21 8.63
N THR A 4 6.82 -5.09 8.79
CA THR A 4 7.71 -4.54 7.75
C THR A 4 8.72 -5.57 7.26
N SER A 5 9.35 -6.31 8.17
CA SER A 5 10.31 -7.37 7.82
C SER A 5 9.68 -8.50 6.98
N SER A 6 8.45 -8.91 7.30
CA SER A 6 7.72 -9.92 6.53
C SER A 6 7.36 -9.42 5.13
N LEU A 7 6.95 -8.15 5.00
CA LEU A 7 6.62 -7.52 3.72
C LEU A 7 7.87 -7.38 2.84
N ILE A 8 9.01 -6.96 3.41
CA ILE A 8 10.28 -6.88 2.68
C ILE A 8 10.73 -8.27 2.20
N THR A 9 10.56 -9.30 3.03
CA THR A 9 10.89 -10.68 2.65
C THR A 9 10.00 -11.15 1.49
N GLU A 10 8.72 -10.81 1.51
CA GLU A 10 7.79 -11.11 0.43
C GLU A 10 8.14 -10.36 -0.87
N LEU A 11 8.52 -9.08 -0.77
CA LEU A 11 9.03 -8.30 -1.91
C LEU A 11 10.27 -8.97 -2.53
N ARG A 12 11.24 -9.38 -1.70
CA ARG A 12 12.43 -10.11 -2.16
C ARG A 12 12.08 -11.42 -2.83
N LEU A 13 11.10 -12.16 -2.31
CA LEU A 13 10.63 -13.41 -2.90
C LEU A 13 10.05 -13.17 -4.30
N ILE A 14 9.19 -12.15 -4.45
CA ILE A 14 8.56 -11.81 -5.74
C ILE A 14 9.60 -11.33 -6.76
N LEU A 15 10.57 -10.52 -6.33
CA LEU A 15 11.68 -10.03 -7.15
C LEU A 15 12.74 -11.10 -7.43
N ARG A 16 12.60 -12.31 -6.87
CA ARG A 16 13.57 -13.42 -6.96
C ARG A 16 14.96 -13.05 -6.43
N ASP A 17 15.02 -12.21 -5.39
CA ASP A 17 16.24 -11.73 -4.75
C ASP A 17 16.22 -11.93 -3.23
N LEU A 18 15.97 -13.18 -2.81
CA LEU A 18 16.08 -13.57 -1.41
C LEU A 18 17.45 -13.26 -0.78
N PRO A 19 18.61 -13.44 -1.45
CA PRO A 19 19.91 -13.12 -0.86
C PRO A 19 20.22 -11.62 -0.81
N ALA A 20 19.33 -10.73 -1.28
CA ALA A 20 19.51 -9.27 -1.30
C ALA A 20 20.77 -8.83 -2.07
N VAL A 21 21.04 -9.49 -3.20
CA VAL A 21 22.20 -9.17 -4.06
C VAL A 21 21.88 -7.98 -4.96
N ILE A 22 20.63 -7.88 -5.38
CA ILE A 22 20.17 -6.89 -6.35
C ILE A 22 19.57 -5.70 -5.61
N TRP A 23 18.70 -5.95 -4.63
CA TRP A 23 17.89 -4.96 -3.94
C TRP A 23 18.33 -4.80 -2.49
N SER A 24 18.73 -3.59 -2.13
CA SER A 24 19.05 -3.29 -0.73
C SER A 24 17.78 -3.24 0.12
N GLU A 25 17.93 -3.50 1.43
CA GLU A 25 16.81 -3.36 2.37
C GLU A 25 16.27 -1.93 2.42
N ALA A 26 17.15 -0.94 2.31
CA ALA A 26 16.79 0.47 2.31
C ALA A 26 15.93 0.84 1.10
N GLU A 27 16.28 0.37 -0.11
CA GLU A 27 15.49 0.58 -1.33
C GLU A 27 14.08 0.00 -1.20
N LEU A 28 13.97 -1.26 -0.75
CA LEU A 28 12.68 -1.92 -0.60
C LEU A 28 11.85 -1.26 0.51
N THR A 29 12.48 -0.82 1.59
CA THR A 29 11.80 -0.08 2.66
C THR A 29 11.30 1.27 2.16
N HIS A 30 12.10 1.99 1.37
CA HIS A 30 11.69 3.26 0.78
C HIS A 30 10.50 3.08 -0.19
N ALA A 31 10.57 2.08 -1.07
CA ALA A 31 9.48 1.76 -1.98
C ALA A 31 8.19 1.35 -1.24
N LEU A 32 8.33 0.59 -0.15
CA LEU A 32 7.22 0.23 0.73
C LEU A 32 6.61 1.45 1.41
N ARG A 33 7.45 2.36 1.95
CA ARG A 33 7.02 3.61 2.58
C ARG A 33 6.25 4.49 1.58
N GLN A 34 6.74 4.63 0.35
CA GLN A 34 6.06 5.40 -0.69
C GLN A 34 4.66 4.83 -0.98
N ALA A 35 4.56 3.53 -1.23
CA ALA A 35 3.27 2.87 -1.48
C ALA A 35 2.33 2.98 -0.27
N TYR A 36 2.89 2.93 0.94
CA TYR A 36 2.12 3.08 2.17
C TYR A 36 1.54 4.49 2.31
N HIS A 37 2.33 5.54 2.06
CA HIS A 37 1.82 6.91 2.10
C HIS A 37 0.71 7.16 1.09
N ASP A 38 0.84 6.66 -0.14
CA ASP A 38 -0.21 6.79 -1.15
C ASP A 38 -1.49 6.07 -0.73
N LEU A 39 -1.34 4.91 -0.08
CA LEU A 39 -2.45 4.12 0.43
C LEU A 39 -3.17 4.83 1.58
N LEU A 40 -2.45 5.44 2.51
CA LEU A 40 -3.02 6.27 3.57
C LEU A 40 -3.72 7.52 3.00
N ALA A 41 -3.07 8.20 2.06
CA ALA A 41 -3.63 9.38 1.41
C ALA A 41 -4.93 9.07 0.65
N ALA A 42 -5.01 7.92 0.00
CA ALA A 42 -6.21 7.49 -0.72
C ALA A 42 -7.32 6.96 0.20
N SER A 43 -6.98 6.36 1.35
CA SER A 43 -7.97 5.83 2.29
C SER A 43 -8.56 6.89 3.22
N GLY A 44 -7.74 7.88 3.60
CA GLY A 44 -8.06 8.81 4.69
C GLY A 44 -8.16 8.12 6.06
N GLU A 45 -7.54 6.94 6.21
CA GLU A 45 -7.52 6.12 7.43
C GLU A 45 -6.09 5.96 7.93
N ASP A 46 -5.88 6.01 9.25
CA ASP A 46 -4.57 5.86 9.89
C ASP A 46 -4.33 4.39 10.26
N TRP A 47 -4.00 3.57 9.25
CA TRP A 47 -3.52 2.21 9.51
C TRP A 47 -2.09 2.24 10.02
N LEU A 48 -1.67 1.16 10.69
CA LEU A 48 -0.33 0.99 11.25
C LEU A 48 0.29 -0.28 10.68
N ILE A 49 1.61 -0.24 10.46
CA ILE A 49 2.42 -1.41 10.09
C ILE A 49 3.57 -1.51 11.09
N ASN A 50 3.59 -2.59 11.86
CA ASN A 50 4.63 -2.83 12.85
C ASN A 50 6.02 -2.87 12.22
N GLY A 51 6.92 -2.03 12.73
CA GLY A 51 8.30 -1.86 12.30
C GLY A 51 8.51 -0.86 11.16
N LEU A 52 7.47 -0.33 10.52
CA LEU A 52 7.62 0.71 9.50
C LEU A 52 7.83 2.04 10.22
N ASP A 53 8.89 2.77 9.88
CA ASP A 53 9.21 4.08 10.48
C ASP A 53 9.32 4.08 12.01
N GLY A 54 9.72 2.94 12.58
CA GLY A 54 9.85 2.77 14.03
C GLY A 54 8.53 2.50 14.75
N GLU A 55 7.44 2.26 14.02
CA GLU A 55 6.14 1.91 14.61
C GLU A 55 6.24 0.64 15.45
N THR A 56 5.87 0.73 16.72
CA THR A 56 5.96 -0.38 17.68
C THR A 56 4.61 -1.03 17.95
N ASN A 57 3.51 -0.37 17.59
CA ASN A 57 2.17 -0.90 17.76
C ASN A 57 1.90 -2.09 16.81
N PRO A 58 0.94 -2.95 17.16
CA PRO A 58 0.50 -4.02 16.26
C PRO A 58 -0.02 -3.48 14.93
N THR A 59 0.27 -4.20 13.84
CA THR A 59 -0.26 -3.87 12.51
C THR A 59 -1.79 -3.87 12.51
N THR A 60 -2.39 -2.74 12.13
CA THR A 60 -3.84 -2.59 11.97
C THR A 60 -4.28 -2.64 10.50
N LEU A 61 -3.33 -2.61 9.56
CA LEU A 61 -3.59 -2.71 8.13
C LEU A 61 -4.38 -4.00 7.80
N PRO A 62 -5.57 -3.88 7.17
CA PRO A 62 -6.35 -5.05 6.76
C PRO A 62 -5.56 -5.98 5.81
N PRO A 63 -5.63 -7.30 5.98
CA PRO A 63 -4.89 -8.25 5.13
C PRO A 63 -5.16 -8.09 3.63
N ILE A 64 -6.40 -7.74 3.26
CA ILE A 64 -6.79 -7.52 1.86
C ILE A 64 -6.00 -6.36 1.21
N LEU A 65 -5.63 -5.35 2.01
CA LEU A 65 -4.87 -4.19 1.56
C LEU A 65 -3.37 -4.43 1.52
N ALA A 66 -2.86 -5.43 2.23
CA ALA A 66 -1.45 -5.79 2.20
C ALA A 66 -0.99 -6.23 0.80
N SER A 67 -1.82 -6.97 0.07
CA SER A 67 -1.54 -7.36 -1.32
C SER A 67 -1.47 -6.16 -2.27
N LEU A 68 -2.33 -5.16 -2.04
CA LEU A 68 -2.33 -3.91 -2.81
C LEU A 68 -1.07 -3.09 -2.51
N LEU A 69 -0.70 -3.00 -1.22
CA LEU A 69 0.51 -2.34 -0.77
C LEU A 69 1.77 -2.96 -1.40
N LEU A 70 1.90 -4.29 -1.36
CA LEU A 70 3.02 -5.00 -1.99
C LEU A 70 3.12 -4.71 -3.48
N ARG A 71 1.98 -4.64 -4.18
CA ARG A 71 1.95 -4.32 -5.61
C ARG A 71 2.45 -2.90 -5.89
N GLY A 72 2.05 -1.92 -5.08
CA GLY A 72 2.57 -0.55 -5.15
C GLY A 72 4.07 -0.48 -4.87
N ALA A 73 4.52 -1.16 -3.81
CA ALA A 73 5.93 -1.20 -3.42
C ALA A 73 6.82 -1.84 -4.50
N LEU A 74 6.37 -2.92 -5.15
CA LEU A 74 7.08 -3.51 -6.30
C LEU A 74 7.17 -2.54 -7.47
N GLY A 75 6.08 -1.82 -7.76
CA GLY A 75 6.05 -0.80 -8.80
C GLY A 75 7.08 0.30 -8.54
N TYR A 76 7.12 0.83 -7.32
CA TYR A 76 8.09 1.87 -6.94
C TYR A 76 9.53 1.38 -6.92
N ALA A 77 9.79 0.17 -6.45
CA ALA A 77 11.12 -0.43 -6.48
C ALA A 77 11.63 -0.54 -7.93
N LEU A 78 10.84 -1.12 -8.83
CA LEU A 78 11.19 -1.27 -10.25
C LEU A 78 11.37 0.08 -10.95
N LEU A 79 10.55 1.07 -10.63
CA LEU A 79 10.68 2.42 -11.17
C LEU A 79 11.97 3.09 -10.71
N GLY A 80 12.30 3.01 -9.41
CA GLY A 80 13.54 3.56 -8.85
C GLY A 80 14.77 2.94 -9.52
N ARG A 81 14.81 1.62 -9.65
CA ARG A 81 15.92 0.93 -10.31
C ARG A 81 16.06 1.25 -11.79
N ALA A 82 14.94 1.45 -12.49
CA ALA A 82 14.98 1.85 -13.88
C ALA A 82 15.55 3.27 -14.04
N ALA A 83 15.25 4.18 -13.10
CA ALA A 83 15.84 5.52 -13.07
C ALA A 83 17.36 5.46 -12.78
N GLU A 84 17.79 4.71 -11.77
CA GLU A 84 19.23 4.56 -11.45
C GLU A 84 20.05 4.02 -12.63
N ARG A 85 19.48 3.07 -13.39
CA ARG A 85 20.14 2.50 -14.56
C ARG A 85 20.16 3.41 -15.78
N LEU A 86 19.30 4.43 -15.82
CA LEU A 86 19.40 5.48 -16.84
C LEU A 86 20.64 6.35 -16.59
N ASP A 87 20.96 6.58 -15.32
CA ASP A 87 22.11 7.37 -14.89
C ASP A 87 23.43 6.57 -14.96
N ALA A 88 23.35 5.23 -14.85
CA ALA A 88 24.49 4.35 -15.01
C ALA A 88 24.93 4.19 -16.48
N PHE A 89 26.23 4.21 -16.73
CA PHE A 89 26.85 4.10 -18.07
C PHE A 89 26.57 2.77 -18.81
N ASP A 90 25.93 1.79 -18.14
CA ASP A 90 25.64 0.44 -18.64
C ASP A 90 24.17 0.32 -19.08
N PHE A 91 23.85 1.03 -20.16
CA PHE A 91 22.50 1.06 -20.73
C PHE A 91 22.23 -0.18 -21.59
N HIS A 92 21.53 -1.17 -21.02
CA HIS A 92 20.93 -2.26 -21.78
C HIS A 92 19.47 -1.95 -22.12
N ALA A 93 19.24 -1.31 -23.27
CA ALA A 93 17.94 -0.78 -23.71
C ALA A 93 16.73 -1.72 -23.49
N GLY A 94 16.87 -3.01 -23.81
CA GLY A 94 15.78 -3.98 -23.72
C GLY A 94 15.36 -4.34 -22.29
N GLN A 95 16.32 -4.44 -21.36
CA GLN A 95 16.02 -4.80 -19.97
C GLN A 95 15.39 -3.64 -19.20
N GLN A 96 15.82 -2.41 -19.49
CA GLN A 96 15.24 -1.21 -18.89
C GLN A 96 13.79 -0.99 -19.35
N ALA A 97 13.51 -1.16 -20.65
CA ALA A 97 12.16 -1.04 -21.18
C ALA A 97 11.19 -2.06 -20.55
N ALA A 98 11.63 -3.30 -20.33
CA ALA A 98 10.84 -4.32 -19.67
C ALA A 98 10.54 -3.98 -18.20
N ALA A 99 11.56 -3.50 -17.45
CA ALA A 99 11.39 -3.07 -16.06
C ALA A 99 10.43 -1.88 -15.93
N LEU A 100 10.58 -0.85 -16.77
CA LEU A 100 9.69 0.31 -16.82
C LEU A 100 8.24 -0.07 -17.17
N THR A 101 8.07 -0.95 -18.16
CA THR A 101 6.74 -1.43 -18.55
C THR A 101 6.07 -2.18 -17.40
N THR A 102 6.82 -3.06 -16.73
CA THR A 102 6.32 -3.82 -15.57
C THR A 102 5.97 -2.88 -14.41
N ALA A 103 6.85 -1.93 -14.08
CA ALA A 103 6.59 -0.92 -13.05
C ALA A 103 5.30 -0.14 -13.34
N ARG A 104 5.13 0.31 -14.59
CA ARG A 104 3.93 1.03 -15.03
C ARG A 104 2.65 0.21 -14.87
N ILE A 105 2.65 -1.07 -15.24
CA ILE A 105 1.50 -1.96 -15.09
C ILE A 105 1.16 -2.16 -13.60
N LEU A 106 2.17 -2.37 -12.76
CA LEU A 106 1.97 -2.56 -11.32
C LEU A 106 1.40 -1.30 -10.68
N LEU A 107 1.92 -0.12 -11.03
CA LEU A 107 1.45 1.17 -10.53
C LEU A 107 0.05 1.52 -11.05
N ASP A 108 -0.29 1.21 -12.30
CA ASP A 108 -1.64 1.38 -12.83
C ASP A 108 -2.65 0.51 -12.07
N HIS A 109 -2.31 -0.76 -11.82
CA HIS A 109 -3.14 -1.63 -10.99
C HIS A 109 -3.24 -1.15 -9.54
N PHE A 110 -2.14 -0.63 -8.98
CA PHE A 110 -2.13 -0.05 -7.64
C PHE A 110 -3.07 1.16 -7.57
N GLN A 111 -2.96 2.12 -8.50
CA GLN A 111 -3.83 3.29 -8.59
C GLN A 111 -5.31 2.92 -8.76
N LYS A 112 -5.63 1.92 -9.61
CA LYS A 112 -7.00 1.40 -9.74
C LYS A 112 -7.50 0.80 -8.43
N GLY A 113 -6.65 0.10 -7.70
CA GLY A 113 -6.96 -0.42 -6.37
C GLY A 113 -7.22 0.70 -5.35
N LEU A 114 -6.38 1.73 -5.34
CA LEU A 114 -6.56 2.93 -4.49
C LEU A 114 -7.89 3.63 -4.78
N ALA A 115 -8.23 3.84 -6.06
CA ALA A 115 -9.53 4.41 -6.46
C ALA A 115 -10.73 3.56 -6.00
N GLY A 116 -10.52 2.25 -5.82
CA GLY A 116 -11.52 1.31 -5.30
C GLY A 116 -11.73 1.38 -3.78
N LEU A 117 -10.85 2.05 -3.01
CA LEU A 117 -10.92 2.07 -1.54
C LEU A 117 -12.19 2.72 -1.00
N ASN A 118 -12.77 3.69 -1.72
CA ASN A 118 -14.07 4.26 -1.36
C ASN A 118 -15.17 3.21 -1.27
N ARG A 119 -15.18 2.22 -2.18
CA ARG A 119 -16.15 1.12 -2.13
C ARG A 119 -15.92 0.21 -0.93
N TYR A 120 -14.65 -0.05 -0.61
CA TYR A 120 -14.28 -0.82 0.58
C TYR A 120 -14.77 -0.12 1.86
N ARG A 121 -14.54 1.20 1.97
CA ARG A 121 -15.03 2.03 3.07
C ARG A 121 -16.55 1.99 3.20
N LEU A 122 -17.28 2.23 2.09
CA LEU A 122 -18.75 2.16 2.09
C LEU A 122 -19.26 0.80 2.56
N ARG A 123 -18.67 -0.29 2.07
CA ARG A 123 -19.05 -1.65 2.47
C ARG A 123 -18.82 -1.87 3.96
N ARG A 124 -17.67 -1.41 4.50
CA ARG A 124 -17.34 -1.50 5.92
C ARG A 124 -18.34 -0.72 6.79
N LEU A 125 -18.76 0.47 6.36
CA LEU A 125 -19.76 1.26 7.07
C LEU A 125 -21.14 0.58 7.05
N GLN A 126 -21.52 -0.05 5.94
CA GLN A 126 -22.78 -0.78 5.80
C GLN A 126 -22.83 -2.06 6.63
N SER A 127 -21.68 -2.70 6.87
CA SER A 127 -21.57 -3.93 7.65
C SER A 127 -21.04 -3.71 9.07
N ALA A 128 -20.95 -2.46 9.53
CA ALA A 128 -20.43 -2.16 10.86
C ALA A 128 -21.45 -2.59 11.92
N GLU A 129 -21.00 -3.40 12.88
CA GLU A 129 -21.83 -3.89 13.99
C GLU A 129 -22.34 -2.75 14.87
N ASN A 130 -21.54 -1.68 15.01
CA ASN A 130 -21.97 -0.39 15.51
C ASN A 130 -22.01 0.61 14.35
N PRO A 131 -23.20 1.07 13.92
CA PRO A 131 -23.27 2.10 12.89
C PRO A 131 -22.55 3.37 13.35
N PRO A 132 -21.89 4.10 12.45
CA PRO A 132 -21.16 5.34 12.76
C PRO A 132 -22.09 6.52 13.11
N TYR A 133 -23.41 6.29 13.09
CA TYR A 133 -24.43 7.25 13.47
C TYR A 133 -24.99 6.87 14.84
N PRO A 134 -25.37 7.86 15.66
CA PRO A 134 -26.02 7.58 16.94
C PRO A 134 -27.26 6.69 16.71
N PRO A 135 -27.56 5.78 17.64
CA PRO A 135 -28.76 4.95 17.55
C PRO A 135 -30.02 5.83 17.45
N ALA A 136 -31.08 5.33 16.82
CA ALA A 136 -32.35 6.05 16.69
C ALA A 136 -32.98 6.44 18.04
N GLU A 137 -32.53 5.80 19.12
CA GLU A 137 -32.96 6.04 20.50
C GLU A 137 -32.16 7.16 21.20
N ASP A 138 -31.17 7.77 20.55
CA ASP A 138 -30.37 8.86 21.13
C ASP A 138 -31.23 10.14 21.26
N PRO A 139 -31.53 10.60 22.49
CA PRO A 139 -32.38 11.77 22.72
C PRO A 139 -31.72 13.10 22.28
N LEU A 140 -30.44 13.09 21.92
CA LEU A 140 -29.70 14.24 21.41
C LEU A 140 -29.63 14.27 19.88
N GLN A 141 -30.22 13.30 19.17
CA GLN A 141 -30.37 13.43 17.73
C GLN A 141 -31.23 14.66 17.42
N PRO A 142 -30.82 15.51 16.45
CA PRO A 142 -31.69 16.52 15.87
C PRO A 142 -32.74 15.79 15.03
N GLY A 143 -33.71 15.17 15.69
CA GLY A 143 -34.89 14.60 15.06
C GLY A 143 -35.65 15.73 14.40
N TRP A 144 -35.87 15.62 13.09
CA TRP A 144 -36.89 16.44 12.44
C TRP A 144 -38.22 16.03 13.09
N PRO A 145 -38.98 16.97 13.68
CA PRO A 145 -40.29 16.64 14.20
C PRO A 145 -41.12 16.11 13.04
N MET A 146 -41.46 14.82 13.10
CA MET A 146 -42.49 14.26 12.24
C MET A 146 -43.82 14.70 12.85
N GLU A 147 -44.34 15.82 12.34
CA GLU A 147 -45.73 16.22 12.51
C GLU A 147 -46.66 15.26 11.77
#